data_AF-A0A9E2LV63-F1
#
_entry.id   AF-A0A9E2LV63-F1
#
_cell.length_a   1.000
_cell.length_b   1.000
_cell.length_c   1.000
_cell.angle_alpha   90.00
_cell.angle_beta   90.00
_cell.angle_gamma   90.00
#
_symmetry.space_group_name_H-M   'P 1'
#
loop_
_entity.id
_entity.type
_entity.pdbx_description
1 polymer ?
#
loop_
_entity_poly.entity_id
_entity_poly.type
_entity_poly.pdbx_seq_one_letter_code
_entity_poly.pdbx_strand_id
1 'polypeptide(L)'
;MDRTCNPQDAWSCRQTGFFCGETPFGGRCVPWSCGDGVQDAPEECDGVDAVSCASYIGGTGSFACDASCRWDFSGCSRCGNRVLNGLEDCDGDRFADGFSCEALGYSGGQVECLPTCRVSTRNCLP
;
A
#
# COMPACT_ATOMS: atom_id res chain seq x y z
N MET A 1 -10.11 -28.63 -23.31
CA MET A 1 -10.47 -27.26 -22.93
C MET A 1 -9.37 -26.39 -23.47
N ASP A 2 -9.70 -25.58 -24.47
CA ASP A 2 -8.73 -24.85 -25.27
C ASP A 2 -7.95 -23.88 -24.38
N ARG A 3 -6.64 -24.10 -24.26
CA ARG A 3 -5.73 -23.29 -23.44
C ARG A 3 -5.21 -22.08 -24.22
N THR A 4 -5.62 -21.92 -25.47
CA THR A 4 -5.23 -20.80 -26.31
C THR A 4 -6.14 -19.59 -26.03
N CYS A 5 -5.56 -18.41 -26.10
CA CYS A 5 -6.25 -17.15 -25.90
C CYS A 5 -5.81 -16.16 -26.98
N ASN A 6 -6.69 -15.21 -27.32
CA ASN A 6 -6.33 -14.12 -28.22
C ASN A 6 -5.63 -13.02 -27.40
N PRO A 7 -4.36 -12.67 -27.69
CA PRO A 7 -3.66 -11.60 -26.99
C PRO A 7 -4.31 -10.21 -27.17
N GLN A 8 -5.18 -10.04 -28.17
CA GLN A 8 -5.97 -8.82 -28.37
C GLN A 8 -7.26 -8.78 -27.54
N ASP A 9 -7.66 -9.90 -26.92
CA ASP A 9 -8.87 -10.03 -26.10
C ASP A 9 -8.52 -10.57 -24.70
N ALA A 10 -8.33 -9.65 -23.75
CA ALA A 10 -7.97 -9.95 -22.36
C ALA A 10 -8.95 -10.88 -21.60
N TRP A 11 -10.13 -11.15 -22.16
CA TRP A 11 -11.19 -12.00 -21.57
C TRP A 11 -11.26 -13.42 -22.17
N SER A 12 -10.31 -13.77 -23.03
CA SER A 12 -10.25 -15.08 -23.69
C SER A 12 -10.13 -16.25 -22.70
N CYS A 13 -9.54 -16.01 -21.52
CA CYS A 13 -9.36 -17.03 -20.49
C CYS A 13 -10.61 -17.13 -19.61
N ARG A 14 -11.38 -18.21 -19.80
CA ARG A 14 -12.66 -18.46 -19.10
C ARG A 14 -12.52 -18.83 -17.62
N GLN A 15 -11.33 -18.74 -17.04
CA GLN A 15 -11.03 -19.17 -15.68
C GLN A 15 -10.45 -17.99 -14.90
N THR A 16 -11.07 -17.66 -13.76
CA THR A 16 -10.59 -16.62 -12.85
C THR A 16 -9.16 -16.90 -12.41
N GLY A 17 -8.29 -15.88 -12.42
CA GLY A 17 -6.87 -16.01 -12.08
C GLY A 17 -5.98 -16.48 -13.22
N PHE A 18 -6.46 -16.42 -14.47
CA PHE A 18 -5.66 -16.69 -15.65
C PHE A 18 -5.75 -15.53 -16.63
N PHE A 19 -4.62 -15.11 -17.19
CA PHE A 19 -4.54 -14.08 -18.21
C PHE A 19 -3.92 -14.64 -19.50
N CYS A 20 -4.01 -13.87 -20.59
CA CYS A 20 -3.44 -14.26 -21.86
C CYS A 20 -1.97 -13.85 -21.96
N GLY A 21 -1.05 -14.77 -21.71
CA GLY A 21 0.38 -14.54 -21.89
C GLY A 21 0.82 -14.82 -23.33
N GLU A 22 1.71 -13.99 -23.88
CA GLU A 22 2.31 -14.21 -25.19
C GLU A 22 3.42 -15.27 -25.11
N THR A 23 3.29 -16.36 -25.87
CA THR A 23 4.34 -17.37 -26.04
C THR A 23 4.73 -17.48 -27.51
N PRO A 24 5.91 -18.06 -27.84
CA PRO A 24 6.33 -18.25 -29.24
C PRO A 24 5.36 -19.06 -30.12
N PHE A 25 4.36 -19.71 -29.51
CA PHE A 25 3.37 -20.56 -30.17
C PHE A 25 1.95 -19.97 -30.17
N GLY A 26 1.79 -18.69 -29.80
CA GLY A 26 0.49 -18.00 -29.66
C GLY A 26 0.11 -17.72 -28.20
N GLY A 27 -1.00 -17.00 -27.99
CA GLY A 27 -1.50 -16.65 -26.66
C GLY A 27 -1.93 -17.91 -25.89
N ARG A 28 -1.47 -18.06 -24.64
CA ARG A 28 -1.89 -19.15 -23.76
C ARG A 28 -2.42 -18.62 -22.43
N CYS A 29 -3.47 -19.23 -21.90
CA CYS A 29 -3.92 -18.95 -20.55
C CYS A 29 -2.90 -19.47 -19.55
N VAL A 30 -2.23 -18.55 -18.88
CA VAL A 30 -1.27 -18.80 -17.79
C VAL A 30 -1.86 -18.28 -16.48
N PRO A 31 -1.56 -18.92 -15.33
CA PRO A 31 -2.00 -18.39 -14.04
C PRO A 31 -1.39 -17.00 -13.87
N TRP A 32 -2.20 -16.06 -13.38
CA TRP A 32 -1.67 -14.80 -12.86
C TRP A 32 -0.88 -15.10 -11.58
N SER A 33 0.39 -14.70 -11.55
CA SER A 33 1.28 -14.86 -10.40
C SER A 33 2.03 -13.58 -10.14
N CYS A 34 1.68 -12.92 -9.04
CA CYS A 34 2.42 -11.77 -8.58
C CYS A 34 3.87 -12.13 -8.25
N GLY A 35 4.84 -11.38 -8.78
CA GLY A 35 6.26 -11.57 -8.54
C GLY A 35 6.93 -12.52 -9.54
N ASP A 36 6.41 -12.60 -10.77
CA ASP A 36 7.02 -13.38 -11.85
C ASP A 36 8.05 -12.59 -12.67
N GLY A 37 8.25 -11.31 -12.32
CA GLY A 37 9.19 -10.39 -12.94
C GLY A 37 8.63 -9.66 -14.16
N VAL A 38 7.35 -9.84 -14.49
CA VAL A 38 6.68 -9.19 -15.60
C VAL A 38 5.42 -8.50 -15.10
N GLN A 39 5.37 -7.16 -15.19
CA GLN A 39 4.15 -6.42 -14.87
C GLN A 39 3.11 -6.57 -15.99
N ASP A 40 2.19 -7.51 -15.83
CA ASP A 40 1.09 -7.79 -16.77
C ASP A 40 -0.26 -7.28 -16.24
N ALA A 41 -1.23 -6.99 -17.12
CA ALA A 41 -2.56 -6.62 -16.64
C ALA A 41 -3.25 -7.84 -15.97
N PRO A 42 -3.76 -7.73 -14.72
CA PRO A 42 -4.22 -6.51 -14.05
C PRO A 42 -3.30 -5.93 -12.94
N GLU A 43 -2.01 -6.26 -12.93
CA GLU A 43 -1.05 -5.83 -11.91
C GLU A 43 -0.73 -4.32 -11.96
N GLU A 44 -0.66 -3.70 -10.80
CA GLU A 44 -0.18 -2.32 -10.67
C GLU A 44 1.35 -2.26 -10.55
N CYS A 45 1.96 -3.36 -10.16
CA CYS A 45 3.39 -3.59 -9.96
C CYS A 45 3.67 -5.10 -10.01
N ASP A 46 4.89 -5.52 -10.35
CA ASP A 46 5.36 -6.90 -10.18
C ASP A 46 6.71 -6.87 -9.45
N GLY A 47 6.74 -7.36 -8.21
CA GLY A 47 7.94 -7.43 -7.38
C GLY A 47 7.95 -6.53 -6.14
N VAL A 48 8.68 -6.94 -5.11
CA VAL A 48 8.62 -6.37 -3.74
C VAL A 48 9.53 -5.17 -3.49
N ASP A 49 10.12 -4.58 -4.53
CA ASP A 49 11.13 -3.54 -4.34
C ASP A 49 10.54 -2.30 -3.66
N ALA A 50 11.19 -1.87 -2.57
CA ALA A 50 10.76 -0.72 -1.80
C ALA A 50 11.06 0.59 -2.54
N VAL A 51 10.02 1.32 -2.91
CA VAL A 51 10.10 2.61 -3.60
C VAL A 51 9.88 3.75 -2.60
N SER A 52 10.63 4.85 -2.75
CA SER A 52 10.51 5.99 -1.83
C SER A 52 9.21 6.79 -2.03
N CYS A 53 8.46 7.01 -0.96
CA CYS A 53 7.23 7.81 -0.94
C CYS A 53 7.48 9.29 -1.31
N ALA A 54 8.71 9.78 -1.15
CA ALA A 54 9.10 11.14 -1.48
C ALA A 54 8.88 11.46 -2.96
N SER A 55 9.14 10.49 -3.83
CA SER A 55 9.04 10.65 -5.28
C SER A 55 7.61 10.60 -5.81
N TYR A 56 6.69 9.97 -5.08
CA TYR A 56 5.34 9.66 -5.57
C TYR A 56 4.27 10.56 -4.97
N ILE A 57 4.29 10.70 -3.64
CA ILE A 57 3.27 11.45 -2.89
C ILE A 57 3.85 12.62 -2.10
N GLY A 58 5.18 12.85 -2.19
CA GLY A 58 5.86 13.90 -1.43
C GLY A 58 5.93 13.62 0.08
N GLY A 59 6.00 12.34 0.46
CA GLY A 59 6.03 11.87 1.84
C GLY A 59 7.40 11.33 2.29
N THR A 60 7.43 10.74 3.46
CA THR A 60 8.56 9.95 4.01
C THR A 60 8.20 8.47 4.03
N GLY A 61 9.21 7.61 4.20
CA GLY A 61 9.06 6.16 4.16
C GLY A 61 9.18 5.57 2.76
N SER A 62 8.75 4.32 2.64
CA SER A 62 8.75 3.56 1.39
C SER A 62 7.48 2.74 1.25
N PHE A 63 7.00 2.59 0.02
CA PHE A 63 5.90 1.69 -0.35
C PHE A 63 6.46 0.52 -1.17
N ALA A 64 5.72 -0.58 -1.23
CA ALA A 64 6.12 -1.78 -1.97
C ALA A 64 4.91 -2.40 -2.66
N CYS A 65 5.17 -3.35 -3.55
CA CYS A 65 4.11 -4.17 -4.12
C CYS A 65 3.67 -5.23 -3.10
N ASP A 66 2.36 -5.35 -2.88
CA ASP A 66 1.80 -6.38 -2.01
C ASP A 66 1.70 -7.75 -2.71
N ALA A 67 1.29 -8.78 -1.96
CA ALA A 67 1.12 -10.13 -2.50
C ALA A 67 -0.03 -10.27 -3.53
N SER A 68 -0.82 -9.21 -3.73
CA SER A 68 -1.89 -9.11 -4.74
C SER A 68 -1.48 -8.22 -5.92
N CYS A 69 -0.19 -7.88 -6.01
CA CYS A 69 0.39 -7.00 -7.02
C CYS A 69 -0.28 -5.62 -7.13
N ARG A 70 -0.60 -5.05 -5.96
CA ARG A 70 -1.04 -3.66 -5.78
C ARG A 70 0.00 -2.86 -5.02
N TRP A 71 0.01 -1.55 -5.24
CA TRP A 71 0.86 -0.67 -4.44
C TRP A 71 0.34 -0.55 -3.02
N ASP A 72 1.14 -1.01 -2.06
CA ASP A 72 0.88 -0.82 -0.64
C ASP A 72 1.63 0.40 -0.10
N PHE A 73 0.89 1.50 0.06
CA PHE A 73 1.38 2.74 0.64
C PHE A 73 1.36 2.76 2.18
N SER A 74 1.10 1.63 2.85
CA SER A 74 1.09 1.55 4.32
C SER A 74 2.41 1.98 4.96
N GLY A 75 3.54 1.83 4.27
CA GLY A 75 4.85 2.31 4.70
C GLY A 75 5.13 3.79 4.42
N CYS A 76 4.19 4.51 3.82
CA CYS A 76 4.29 5.94 3.58
C CYS A 76 3.66 6.78 4.69
N SER A 77 4.27 7.94 4.96
CA SER A 77 3.68 9.02 5.75
C SER A 77 3.84 10.33 5.00
N ARG A 78 2.87 11.24 5.09
CA ARG A 78 2.97 12.59 4.55
C ARG A 78 2.47 13.62 5.56
N CYS A 79 3.33 13.87 6.55
CA CYS A 79 2.97 14.70 7.69
C CYS A 79 2.56 16.12 7.30
N GLY A 80 1.43 16.57 7.85
CA GLY A 80 0.89 17.91 7.61
C GLY A 80 -0.07 17.99 6.42
N ASN A 81 -0.52 16.85 5.87
CA ASN A 81 -1.54 16.82 4.83
C ASN A 81 -2.98 16.71 5.40
N ARG A 82 -3.12 16.67 6.73
CA ARG A 82 -4.37 16.46 7.46
C ARG A 82 -5.04 15.13 7.15
N VAL A 83 -4.33 14.11 6.71
CA VAL A 83 -4.87 12.76 6.49
C VAL A 83 -4.01 11.81 7.30
N LEU A 84 -4.60 10.88 8.03
CA LEU A 84 -3.81 9.84 8.69
C LEU A 84 -3.42 8.79 7.66
N ASN A 85 -2.12 8.69 7.37
CA ASN A 85 -1.59 7.73 6.41
C ASN A 85 -0.53 6.86 7.06
N GLY A 86 -0.62 5.54 6.81
CA GLY A 86 0.44 4.58 7.10
C GLY A 86 1.03 4.71 8.50
N LEU A 87 2.25 5.28 8.57
CA LEU A 87 3.07 5.35 9.77
C LEU A 87 2.80 6.56 10.69
N GLU A 88 1.76 7.36 10.43
CA GLU A 88 1.44 8.56 11.22
C GLU A 88 0.62 8.24 12.46
N ASP A 89 1.11 8.64 13.63
CA ASP A 89 0.33 8.55 14.87
C ASP A 89 -0.77 9.64 14.89
N CYS A 90 -0.50 10.75 14.20
CA CYS A 90 -1.35 11.93 14.13
C CYS A 90 -0.98 12.79 12.90
N ASP A 91 -1.87 13.66 12.44
CA ASP A 91 -1.59 14.74 11.47
C ASP A 91 -2.41 15.99 11.84
N GLY A 92 -1.74 16.96 12.45
CA GLY A 92 -2.37 18.17 12.97
C GLY A 92 -3.25 17.87 14.19
N ASP A 93 -4.56 18.07 14.05
CA ASP A 93 -5.57 17.78 15.07
C ASP A 93 -6.20 16.40 14.91
N ARG A 94 -5.82 15.63 13.89
CA ARG A 94 -6.24 14.23 13.71
C ARG A 94 -5.27 13.30 14.40
N PHE A 95 -5.80 12.38 15.20
CA PHE A 95 -5.04 11.35 15.89
C PHE A 95 -5.56 9.98 15.46
N ALA A 96 -4.66 9.03 15.26
CA ALA A 96 -5.06 7.64 15.05
C ALA A 96 -5.75 7.10 16.30
N ASP A 97 -6.56 6.06 16.11
CA ASP A 97 -7.31 5.46 17.20
C ASP A 97 -6.38 4.92 18.30
N GLY A 98 -6.78 5.09 19.56
CA GLY A 98 -6.00 4.65 20.72
C GLY A 98 -4.93 5.62 21.22
N PHE A 99 -4.75 6.77 20.57
CA PHE A 99 -3.88 7.84 21.09
C PHE A 99 -4.67 8.86 21.91
N SER A 100 -4.84 8.56 23.21
CA SER A 100 -5.21 9.54 24.24
C SER A 100 -4.30 9.37 25.45
N CYS A 101 -4.21 10.37 26.32
CA CYS A 101 -3.39 10.25 27.53
C CYS A 101 -3.88 9.07 28.39
N GLU A 102 -5.19 8.93 28.55
CA GLU A 102 -5.82 7.83 29.29
C GLU A 102 -5.54 6.46 28.66
N ALA A 103 -5.63 6.35 27.33
CA ALA A 103 -5.33 5.12 26.61
C ALA A 103 -3.85 4.71 26.73
N LEU A 104 -2.96 5.68 26.93
CA LEU A 104 -1.53 5.48 27.16
C LEU A 104 -1.17 5.28 28.65
N GLY A 105 -2.16 5.23 29.56
CA GLY A 105 -1.98 4.92 30.98
C GLY A 105 -1.80 6.13 31.90
N TYR A 106 -2.03 7.35 31.40
CA TYR A 106 -1.99 8.58 32.18
C TYR A 106 -3.36 8.88 32.82
N SER A 107 -3.38 9.71 33.87
CA SER A 107 -4.62 10.06 34.59
C SER A 107 -5.53 11.05 33.84
N GLY A 108 -4.98 11.72 32.81
CA GLY A 108 -5.69 12.66 31.94
C GLY A 108 -4.73 13.53 31.15
N GLY A 109 -5.23 14.62 30.57
CA GLY A 109 -4.44 15.60 29.80
C GLY A 109 -4.72 15.53 28.30
N GLN A 110 -3.83 16.10 27.48
CA GLN A 110 -4.00 16.12 26.03
C GLN A 110 -2.73 15.64 25.32
N VAL A 111 -2.90 14.75 24.35
CA VAL A 111 -1.81 14.35 23.44
C VAL A 111 -1.52 15.49 22.45
N GLU A 112 -0.24 15.71 22.17
CA GLU A 112 0.21 16.72 21.19
C GLU A 112 0.72 16.01 19.93
N CYS A 113 0.32 16.49 18.76
CA CYS A 113 0.88 16.01 17.50
C CYS A 113 2.15 16.81 17.16
N LEU A 114 3.30 16.14 17.14
CA LEU A 114 4.56 16.77 16.76
C LEU A 114 4.65 16.99 15.24
N PRO A 115 5.51 17.92 14.76
CA PRO A 115 5.78 18.11 13.32
C PRO A 115 6.34 16.87 12.60
N THR A 116 6.74 15.86 13.37
CA THR A 116 7.17 14.55 12.87
C THR A 116 6.01 13.54 12.79
N CYS A 117 4.77 13.97 13.00
CA CYS A 117 3.57 13.13 13.05
C CYS A 117 3.68 11.98 14.05
N ARG A 118 4.31 12.29 15.19
CA ARG A 118 4.42 11.43 16.37
C ARG A 118 3.65 12.05 17.52
N VAL A 119 3.00 11.21 18.30
CA VAL A 119 2.31 11.66 19.51
C VAL A 119 3.32 11.97 20.61
N SER A 120 3.15 13.12 21.23
CA SER A 120 3.87 13.55 22.43
C SER A 120 2.95 13.46 23.64
N THR A 121 3.43 12.80 24.70
CA THR A 121 2.73 12.70 26.00
C THR A 121 3.17 13.77 26.99
N ARG A 122 3.91 14.81 26.55
CA ARG A 122 4.43 15.87 27.42
C ARG A 122 3.34 16.65 28.17
N ASN A 123 2.14 16.72 27.60
CA ASN A 123 0.99 17.39 28.20
C ASN A 123 0.00 16.40 28.84
N CYS A 124 0.39 15.13 29.00
CA CYS A 124 -0.34 14.15 29.78
C CYS A 124 -0.03 14.32 31.28
N LEU A 125 -1.06 14.10 32.10
CA LEU A 125 -0.98 14.17 33.55
C LEU A 125 -0.56 12.82 34.11
N PRO A 126 0.42 12.75 35.03
CA PRO A 126 0.87 11.50 35.64
C PRO A 126 -0.24 10.77 36.40
#